data_AF-A0A226QS23-F1
#
_entry.id   AF-A0A226QS23-F1
#
_cell.length_a   1.000
_cell.length_b   1.000
_cell.length_c   1.000
_cell.angle_alpha   90.00
_cell.angle_beta   90.00
_cell.angle_gamma   90.00
#
_symmetry.space_group_name_H-M   'P 1'
#
loop_
_entity.id
_entity.type
_entity.pdbx_description
1 polymer ?
#
loop_
_entity_poly.entity_id
_entity_poly.type
_entity_poly.pdbx_seq_one_letter_code
_entity_poly.pdbx_strand_id
1 'polypeptide(L)'
;MHYVLHVLVPDFIEVYDIPDVISAMLDPFDENKSVDPYATRCYCVNDIATIESWELAAKGYGKTFSELEDEYNFLPKETRPSWSEYIRPFLELREQKEKEHPMYQKPNPECKECDGTGHMLTTDNPNGRWDWYVIGGRWSGWLTQDQTISHFPYFDDVENNVVAVSIAKEKAVKGKCIPLAVLTPDGHWYDRDDLEDTEEQEEIWRQKYLEILDRYPNTKVVVVDCHC
;
A
#
# COMPACT_ATOMS: atom_id res chain seq x y z
N MET A 1 2.92 6.51 -6.72
CA MET A 1 3.18 6.61 -5.26
C MET A 1 4.53 5.97 -4.98
N HIS A 2 5.16 6.21 -3.82
CA HIS A 2 6.45 5.57 -3.52
C HIS A 2 6.53 5.14 -2.07
N TYR A 3 7.28 4.07 -1.86
CA TYR A 3 7.45 3.50 -0.54
C TYR A 3 8.83 2.86 -0.38
N VAL A 4 9.26 2.74 0.87
CA VAL A 4 10.53 2.10 1.21
C VAL A 4 10.29 0.63 1.52
N LEU A 5 11.02 -0.21 0.80
CA LEU A 5 11.09 -1.65 0.98
C LEU A 5 12.43 -2.00 1.63
N HIS A 6 12.40 -2.88 2.62
CA HIS A 6 13.62 -3.56 3.08
C HIS A 6 13.69 -4.95 2.46
N VAL A 7 14.75 -5.22 1.70
CA VAL A 7 15.04 -6.57 1.18
C VAL A 7 16.07 -7.23 2.08
N LEU A 8 15.73 -8.39 2.63
CA LEU A 8 16.65 -9.20 3.43
C LEU A 8 17.44 -10.11 2.50
N VAL A 9 18.76 -9.93 2.47
CA VAL A 9 19.68 -10.70 1.63
C VAL A 9 20.58 -11.53 2.53
N PRO A 10 20.83 -12.83 2.25
CA PRO A 10 21.77 -13.63 3.04
C PRO A 10 23.14 -12.95 3.20
N ASP A 11 23.73 -13.04 4.38
CA ASP A 11 24.96 -12.32 4.73
C ASP A 11 26.20 -12.73 3.91
N PHE A 12 26.21 -13.97 3.39
CA PHE A 12 27.26 -14.50 2.52
C PHE A 12 27.23 -13.92 1.09
N ILE A 13 26.18 -13.19 0.70
CA ILE A 13 26.14 -12.50 -0.59
C ILE A 13 27.03 -11.27 -0.53
N GLU A 14 27.98 -11.18 -1.46
CA GLU A 14 28.88 -10.05 -1.56
C GLU A 14 28.16 -8.80 -2.06
N VAL A 15 28.62 -7.62 -1.63
CA VAL A 15 27.94 -6.34 -1.94
C VAL A 15 27.79 -6.13 -3.45
N TYR A 16 28.77 -6.57 -4.24
CA TYR A 16 28.72 -6.45 -5.70
C TYR A 16 27.64 -7.33 -6.36
N ASP A 17 27.24 -8.45 -5.73
CA ASP A 17 26.20 -9.36 -6.24
C ASP A 17 24.78 -8.92 -5.79
N ILE A 18 24.65 -7.98 -4.84
CA ILE A 18 23.37 -7.56 -4.29
C ILE A 18 22.38 -7.06 -5.36
N PRO A 19 22.77 -6.23 -6.35
CA PRO A 19 21.83 -5.77 -7.38
C PRO A 19 21.15 -6.92 -8.13
N ASP A 20 21.91 -7.94 -8.53
CA ASP A 20 21.39 -9.10 -9.26
C ASP A 20 20.48 -9.94 -8.36
N VAL A 21 20.85 -10.12 -7.09
CA VAL A 21 20.02 -10.84 -6.11
C VAL A 21 18.71 -10.09 -5.85
N ILE A 22 18.74 -8.77 -5.67
CA ILE A 22 17.54 -7.96 -5.49
C ILE A 22 16.65 -8.03 -6.73
N SER A 23 17.23 -7.92 -7.92
CA SER A 23 16.47 -8.04 -9.17
C SER A 23 15.76 -9.38 -9.27
N ALA A 24 16.46 -10.48 -8.98
CA ALA A 24 15.87 -11.82 -8.98
C ALA A 24 14.79 -12.01 -7.90
N MET A 25 14.97 -11.43 -6.71
CA MET A 25 14.00 -11.50 -5.62
C MET A 25 12.74 -10.67 -5.91
N LEU A 26 12.89 -9.54 -6.61
CA LEU A 26 11.78 -8.62 -6.92
C LEU A 26 11.01 -8.99 -8.19
N ASP A 27 11.62 -9.69 -9.15
CA ASP A 27 11.01 -10.10 -10.42
C ASP A 27 9.61 -10.76 -10.31
N PRO A 28 9.28 -11.57 -9.28
CA PRO A 28 7.92 -12.07 -9.11
C PRO A 28 6.86 -11.00 -8.79
N PHE A 29 7.28 -9.81 -8.38
CA PHE A 29 6.44 -8.71 -7.89
C PHE A 29 6.38 -7.51 -8.86
N ASP A 30 7.00 -7.60 -10.03
CA ASP A 30 6.91 -6.58 -11.09
C ASP A 30 5.48 -6.51 -11.62
N GLU A 31 4.83 -5.36 -11.53
CA GLU A 31 3.48 -5.10 -12.04
C GLU A 31 3.41 -5.18 -13.58
N ASN A 32 4.52 -4.90 -14.27
CA ASN A 32 4.59 -4.98 -15.73
C ASN A 32 4.74 -6.42 -16.24
N LYS A 33 4.90 -7.38 -15.33
CA LYS A 33 5.02 -8.80 -15.68
C LYS A 33 3.67 -9.35 -16.09
N SER A 34 3.50 -9.56 -17.40
CA SER A 34 2.34 -10.25 -17.91
C SER A 34 2.38 -11.73 -17.54
N VAL A 35 1.28 -12.24 -16.97
CA VAL A 35 1.10 -13.65 -16.62
C VAL A 35 0.02 -14.31 -17.49
N ASP A 36 -0.10 -15.63 -17.40
CA ASP A 36 -1.17 -16.37 -18.08
C ASP A 36 -2.54 -15.82 -17.68
N PRO A 37 -3.49 -15.64 -18.63
CA PRO A 37 -4.79 -15.08 -18.33
C PRO A 37 -5.53 -15.83 -17.22
N TYR A 38 -6.04 -15.11 -16.23
CA TYR A 38 -6.87 -15.67 -15.16
C TYR A 38 -8.10 -14.80 -14.92
N ALA A 39 -9.14 -15.42 -14.36
CA ALA A 39 -10.36 -14.71 -14.01
C ALA A 39 -10.17 -13.92 -12.71
N THR A 40 -10.46 -12.63 -12.75
CA THR A 40 -10.50 -11.74 -11.59
C THR A 40 -11.89 -11.12 -11.45
N ARG A 41 -12.19 -10.58 -10.27
CA ARG A 41 -13.44 -9.86 -10.01
C ARG A 41 -13.45 -8.58 -10.86
N CYS A 42 -14.53 -8.37 -11.62
CA CYS A 42 -14.70 -7.16 -12.40
C CYS A 42 -14.99 -5.97 -11.49
N TYR A 43 -14.44 -4.81 -11.85
CA TYR A 43 -14.67 -3.54 -11.14
C TYR A 43 -16.15 -3.11 -11.11
N CYS A 44 -17.00 -3.62 -12.02
CA CYS A 44 -18.43 -3.27 -12.05
C CYS A 44 -19.25 -3.90 -10.92
N VAL A 45 -18.69 -4.87 -10.19
CA VAL A 45 -19.41 -5.52 -9.10
C VAL A 45 -19.66 -4.49 -7.99
N ASN A 46 -20.93 -4.31 -7.63
CA ASN A 46 -21.43 -3.30 -6.67
C ASN A 46 -21.52 -1.86 -7.18
N ASP A 47 -21.08 -1.56 -8.41
CA ASP A 47 -20.99 -0.19 -8.93
C ASP A 47 -22.36 0.52 -8.95
N ILE A 48 -23.39 -0.14 -9.49
CA ILE A 48 -24.77 0.38 -9.52
C ILE A 48 -25.28 0.67 -8.10
N ALA A 49 -25.07 -0.27 -7.16
CA ALA A 49 -25.52 -0.10 -5.79
C ALA A 49 -24.82 1.08 -5.12
N THR A 50 -23.49 1.21 -5.29
CA THR A 50 -22.72 2.32 -4.75
C THR A 50 -23.19 3.65 -5.33
N ILE A 51 -23.34 3.78 -6.65
CA ILE A 51 -23.79 5.02 -7.30
C ILE A 51 -25.20 5.40 -6.82
N GLU A 52 -26.17 4.51 -6.94
CA GLU A 52 -27.57 4.81 -6.59
C GLU A 52 -27.78 5.02 -5.08
N SER A 53 -26.94 4.41 -4.23
CA SER A 53 -27.01 4.62 -2.77
C SER A 53 -26.80 6.08 -2.36
N TRP A 54 -26.01 6.86 -3.11
CA TRP A 54 -25.80 8.29 -2.84
C TRP A 54 -27.08 9.09 -3.04
N GLU A 55 -27.81 8.83 -4.12
CA GLU A 55 -29.08 9.50 -4.40
C GLU A 55 -30.15 9.09 -3.40
N LEU A 56 -30.21 7.80 -3.05
CA LEU A 56 -31.12 7.27 -2.05
C LEU A 56 -30.83 7.84 -0.65
N ALA A 57 -29.55 7.99 -0.29
CA ALA A 57 -29.13 8.62 0.95
C ALA A 57 -29.49 10.10 0.95
N ALA A 58 -29.21 10.83 -0.13
CA ALA A 58 -29.57 12.24 -0.25
C ALA A 58 -31.07 12.47 -0.09
N LYS A 59 -31.90 11.61 -0.70
CA LYS A 59 -33.35 11.65 -0.54
C LYS A 59 -33.79 11.32 0.89
N GLY A 60 -33.18 10.32 1.53
CA GLY A 60 -33.51 9.92 2.90
C GLY A 60 -33.05 10.93 3.96
N TYR A 61 -31.91 11.59 3.71
CA TYR A 61 -31.34 12.62 4.56
C TYR A 61 -32.01 13.99 4.36
N GLY A 62 -32.57 14.21 3.17
CA GLY A 62 -33.18 15.48 2.76
C GLY A 62 -32.19 16.53 2.28
N LYS A 63 -30.92 16.15 2.08
CA LYS A 63 -29.84 17.00 1.54
C LYS A 63 -28.88 16.15 0.72
N THR A 64 -28.35 16.72 -0.34
CA THR A 64 -27.24 16.17 -1.11
C THR A 64 -25.93 16.32 -0.35
N PHE A 65 -24.92 15.53 -0.75
CA PHE A 65 -23.58 15.64 -0.19
C PHE A 65 -22.97 17.04 -0.39
N SER A 66 -23.19 17.64 -1.56
CA SER A 66 -22.73 19.00 -1.86
C SER A 66 -23.37 20.05 -0.93
N GLU A 67 -24.66 19.93 -0.65
CA GLU A 67 -25.34 20.85 0.28
C GLU A 67 -24.81 20.72 1.71
N LEU A 68 -24.42 19.51 2.13
CA LEU A 68 -23.77 19.29 3.43
C LEU A 68 -22.38 19.91 3.47
N GLU A 69 -21.62 19.82 2.39
CA GLU A 69 -20.30 20.44 2.28
C GLU A 69 -20.40 21.97 2.33
N ASP A 70 -21.35 22.55 1.62
CA ASP A 70 -21.63 23.98 1.66
C ASP A 70 -21.99 24.41 3.09
N GLU A 71 -22.96 23.75 3.74
CA GLU A 71 -23.37 24.07 5.10
C GLU A 71 -22.21 24.00 6.08
N TYR A 72 -21.40 22.93 6.01
CA TYR A 72 -20.22 22.77 6.84
C TYR A 72 -19.21 23.90 6.64
N ASN A 73 -19.00 24.34 5.40
CA ASN A 73 -18.09 25.43 5.08
C ASN A 73 -18.56 26.78 5.63
N PHE A 74 -19.85 26.96 5.89
CA PHE A 74 -20.41 28.16 6.54
C PHE A 74 -20.38 28.11 8.08
N LEU A 75 -20.07 26.98 8.72
CA LEU A 75 -19.99 26.89 10.19
C LEU A 75 -18.83 27.72 10.76
N PRO A 76 -19.00 28.43 11.89
CA PRO A 76 -17.90 29.11 12.57
C PRO A 76 -16.77 28.15 12.94
N LYS A 77 -15.52 28.51 12.65
CA LYS A 77 -14.36 27.61 12.82
C LYS A 77 -14.18 27.16 14.27
N GLU A 78 -14.54 28.01 15.22
CA GLU A 78 -14.40 27.80 16.66
C GLU A 78 -15.32 26.70 17.19
N THR A 79 -16.42 26.42 16.48
CA THR A 79 -17.43 25.42 16.85
C THR A 79 -17.61 24.33 15.80
N ARG A 80 -16.80 24.36 14.74
CA ARG A 80 -16.92 23.44 13.62
C ARG A 80 -16.38 22.07 14.05
N PRO A 81 -17.21 21.00 14.07
CA PRO A 81 -16.70 19.64 14.29
C PRO A 81 -15.77 19.24 13.14
N SER A 82 -15.13 18.07 13.23
CA SER A 82 -14.44 17.55 12.05
C SER A 82 -15.46 17.24 10.93
N TRP A 83 -15.01 17.32 9.67
CA TRP A 83 -15.85 16.99 8.52
C TRP A 83 -16.39 15.56 8.62
N SER A 84 -15.51 14.62 8.99
CA SER A 84 -15.85 13.21 9.19
C SER A 84 -16.99 13.02 10.19
N GLU A 85 -16.92 13.68 11.36
CA GLU A 85 -18.00 13.61 12.35
C GLU A 85 -19.30 14.24 11.85
N TYR A 86 -19.21 15.36 11.12
CA TYR A 86 -20.37 16.07 10.59
C TYR A 86 -21.14 15.24 9.57
N ILE A 87 -20.44 14.59 8.63
CA ILE A 87 -21.08 13.77 7.58
C ILE A 87 -21.40 12.35 8.00
N ARG A 88 -20.90 11.88 9.15
CA ARG A 88 -21.08 10.48 9.57
C ARG A 88 -22.52 9.98 9.46
N PRO A 89 -23.57 10.72 9.90
CA PRO A 89 -24.94 10.24 9.77
C PRO A 89 -25.40 10.08 8.31
N PHE A 90 -24.88 10.90 7.39
CA PHE A 90 -25.14 10.76 5.95
C PHE A 90 -24.44 9.52 5.39
N LEU A 91 -23.17 9.29 5.78
CA LEU A 91 -22.40 8.12 5.34
C LEU A 91 -23.01 6.80 5.85
N GLU A 92 -23.45 6.76 7.10
CA GLU A 92 -24.14 5.60 7.69
C GLU A 92 -25.44 5.29 6.93
N LEU A 93 -26.22 6.32 6.59
CA LEU A 93 -27.42 6.15 5.78
C LEU A 93 -27.09 5.66 4.36
N ARG A 94 -26.04 6.21 3.73
CA ARG A 94 -25.56 5.73 2.42
C ARG A 94 -25.17 4.27 2.46
N GLU A 95 -24.37 3.86 3.43
CA GLU A 95 -23.97 2.47 3.63
C GLU A 95 -25.20 1.55 3.81
N GLN A 96 -26.18 1.98 4.60
CA GLN A 96 -27.43 1.25 4.74
C GLN A 96 -28.16 1.11 3.39
N LYS A 97 -28.30 2.22 2.64
CA LYS A 97 -28.99 2.22 1.34
C LYS A 97 -28.28 1.36 0.30
N GLU A 98 -26.96 1.34 0.32
CA GLU A 98 -26.15 0.47 -0.54
C GLU A 98 -26.42 -1.01 -0.23
N LYS A 99 -26.39 -1.41 1.05
CA LYS A 99 -26.66 -2.79 1.47
C LYS A 99 -28.08 -3.25 1.18
N GLU A 100 -29.06 -2.35 1.27
CA GLU A 100 -30.47 -2.61 0.92
C GLU A 100 -30.71 -2.66 -0.59
N HIS A 101 -29.76 -2.21 -1.41
CA HIS A 101 -29.94 -2.08 -2.84
C HIS A 101 -30.07 -3.46 -3.53
N PRO A 102 -30.99 -3.64 -4.50
CA PRO A 102 -31.13 -4.92 -5.23
C PRO A 102 -29.86 -5.38 -5.95
N MET A 103 -28.97 -4.46 -6.29
CA MET A 103 -27.68 -4.71 -6.94
C MET A 103 -26.49 -4.80 -5.97
N TYR A 104 -26.72 -4.82 -4.65
CA TYR A 104 -25.66 -4.97 -3.67
C TYR A 104 -24.84 -6.25 -3.93
N GLN A 105 -23.52 -6.09 -4.06
CA GLN A 105 -22.55 -7.13 -4.41
C GLN A 105 -22.83 -7.87 -5.74
N LYS A 106 -23.66 -7.32 -6.63
CA LYS A 106 -23.94 -7.89 -7.95
C LYS A 106 -23.20 -7.13 -9.06
N PRO A 107 -22.81 -7.82 -10.15
CA PRO A 107 -22.27 -7.15 -11.32
C PRO A 107 -23.32 -6.33 -12.05
N ASN A 108 -22.87 -5.29 -12.74
CA ASN A 108 -23.70 -4.61 -13.72
C ASN A 108 -24.00 -5.56 -14.90
N PRO A 109 -25.28 -5.90 -15.17
CA PRO A 109 -25.66 -6.81 -16.26
C PRO A 109 -25.27 -6.31 -17.66
N GLU A 110 -25.03 -5.02 -17.81
CA GLU A 110 -24.66 -4.37 -19.07
C GLU A 110 -23.15 -4.06 -19.17
N CYS A 111 -22.34 -4.55 -18.22
CA CYS A 111 -20.89 -4.34 -18.24
C CYS A 111 -20.24 -5.04 -19.42
N LYS A 112 -19.57 -4.28 -20.28
CA LYS A 112 -18.87 -4.79 -21.48
C LYS A 112 -17.61 -5.60 -21.18
N GLU A 113 -16.99 -5.39 -20.03
CA GLU A 113 -15.73 -6.08 -19.67
C GLU A 113 -15.96 -7.49 -19.14
N CYS A 114 -17.11 -7.73 -18.52
CA CYS A 114 -17.43 -9.02 -17.91
C CYS A 114 -18.73 -9.65 -18.43
N ASP A 115 -19.39 -9.02 -19.40
CA ASP A 115 -20.69 -9.44 -19.96
C ASP A 115 -21.73 -9.77 -18.86
N GLY A 116 -21.74 -9.00 -17.79
CA GLY A 116 -22.64 -9.18 -16.63
C GLY A 116 -22.31 -10.35 -15.71
N THR A 117 -21.21 -11.08 -15.93
CA THR A 117 -20.80 -12.20 -15.07
C THR A 117 -20.11 -11.77 -13.77
N GLY A 118 -19.61 -10.53 -13.74
CA GLY A 118 -18.81 -10.01 -12.63
C GLY A 118 -17.38 -10.51 -12.57
N HIS A 119 -16.92 -11.24 -13.59
CA HIS A 119 -15.53 -11.67 -13.72
C HIS A 119 -14.98 -11.29 -15.09
N MET A 120 -13.76 -10.76 -15.09
CA MET A 120 -13.03 -10.42 -16.33
C MET A 120 -11.72 -11.22 -16.35
N LEU A 121 -11.22 -11.51 -17.56
CA LEU A 121 -9.89 -12.07 -17.71
C LEU A 121 -8.87 -10.93 -17.63
N THR A 122 -7.82 -11.14 -16.85
CA THR A 122 -6.66 -10.24 -16.82
C THR A 122 -5.37 -11.04 -16.99
N THR A 123 -4.33 -10.36 -17.45
CA THR A 123 -2.94 -10.85 -17.51
C THR A 123 -2.03 -10.08 -16.55
N ASP A 124 -2.61 -9.22 -15.70
CA ASP A 124 -1.87 -8.42 -14.71
C ASP A 124 -1.23 -9.34 -13.68
N ASN A 125 -0.06 -8.98 -13.14
CA ASN A 125 0.58 -9.78 -12.11
C ASN A 125 -0.24 -9.72 -10.80
N PRO A 126 -0.84 -10.82 -10.30
CA PRO A 126 -1.56 -10.81 -9.03
C PRO A 126 -0.64 -10.54 -7.82
N ASN A 127 0.67 -10.76 -8.00
CA ASN A 127 1.69 -10.44 -7.01
C ASN A 127 2.36 -9.09 -7.27
N GLY A 128 1.87 -8.30 -8.23
CA GLY A 128 2.40 -6.97 -8.53
C GLY A 128 2.45 -6.10 -7.27
N ARG A 129 3.60 -5.48 -7.02
CA ARG A 129 3.83 -4.53 -5.92
C ARG A 129 4.56 -3.27 -6.37
N TRP A 130 5.25 -3.31 -7.51
CA TRP A 130 6.00 -2.18 -8.02
C TRP A 130 5.98 -2.13 -9.55
N ASP A 131 6.02 -0.93 -10.13
CA ASP A 131 6.21 -0.69 -11.58
C ASP A 131 7.66 -0.31 -11.93
N TRP A 132 8.42 0.17 -10.94
CA TRP A 132 9.85 0.47 -10.99
C TRP A 132 10.47 0.44 -9.58
N TYR A 133 11.79 0.21 -9.48
CA TYR A 133 12.52 0.36 -8.22
C TYR A 133 13.94 0.88 -8.39
N VAL A 134 14.52 1.43 -7.32
CA VAL A 134 15.94 1.86 -7.24
C VAL A 134 16.51 1.49 -5.87
N ILE A 135 17.74 1.01 -5.79
CA ILE A 135 18.40 0.75 -4.49
C ILE A 135 18.73 2.09 -3.83
N GLY A 136 18.28 2.27 -2.59
CA GLY A 136 18.36 3.52 -1.83
C GLY A 136 17.36 4.57 -2.29
N GLY A 137 17.50 5.06 -3.53
CA GLY A 137 16.63 6.09 -4.11
C GLY A 137 16.46 7.31 -3.19
N ARG A 138 15.22 7.72 -2.91
CA ARG A 138 14.93 8.79 -1.94
C ARG A 138 15.35 8.51 -0.51
N TRP A 139 15.51 7.24 -0.17
CA TRP A 139 15.93 6.75 1.13
C TRP A 139 17.41 6.34 1.12
N SER A 140 18.22 6.89 0.20
CA SER A 140 19.65 6.64 0.19
C SER A 140 20.28 6.99 1.55
N GLY A 141 21.02 6.05 2.13
CA GLY A 141 21.66 6.21 3.44
C GLY A 141 20.72 6.19 4.65
N TRP A 142 19.46 5.76 4.48
CA TRP A 142 18.46 5.75 5.55
C TRP A 142 18.89 4.90 6.76
N LEU A 143 19.55 3.76 6.49
CA LEU A 143 20.07 2.88 7.54
C LEU A 143 21.52 3.20 7.95
N THR A 144 22.34 3.84 7.12
CA THR A 144 23.74 4.18 7.45
C THR A 144 23.88 5.54 8.16
N GLN A 145 22.86 6.41 8.08
CA GLN A 145 22.90 7.83 8.48
C GLN A 145 23.82 8.70 7.61
N ASP A 146 24.32 8.18 6.49
CA ASP A 146 25.06 8.96 5.51
C ASP A 146 24.12 9.47 4.41
N GLN A 147 23.49 10.62 4.70
CA GLN A 147 22.65 11.34 3.73
C GLN A 147 23.48 12.27 2.81
N THR A 148 24.81 12.19 2.85
CA THR A 148 25.67 13.13 2.11
C THR A 148 25.66 12.90 0.59
N ILE A 149 25.08 11.78 0.15
CA ILE A 149 24.98 11.38 -1.26
C ILE A 149 23.51 11.48 -1.72
N SER A 150 22.98 12.70 -1.83
CA SER A 150 21.60 12.94 -2.31
C SER A 150 21.53 13.71 -3.64
N HIS A 151 22.64 13.93 -4.33
CA HIS A 151 22.67 14.87 -5.47
C HIS A 151 22.80 14.23 -6.85
N PHE A 152 23.01 12.92 -6.96
CA PHE A 152 23.03 12.22 -8.25
C PHE A 152 22.17 10.95 -8.21
N PRO A 153 20.91 11.00 -8.68
CA PRO A 153 19.92 9.93 -8.58
C PRO A 153 20.15 8.74 -9.54
N TYR A 154 21.40 8.52 -10.01
CA TYR A 154 21.70 7.60 -11.11
C TYR A 154 22.83 6.61 -10.82
N PHE A 155 23.31 6.51 -9.57
CA PHE A 155 24.26 5.48 -9.18
C PHE A 155 23.64 4.63 -8.06
N ASP A 156 23.52 3.32 -8.32
CA ASP A 156 23.19 2.32 -7.30
C ASP A 156 24.33 2.28 -6.29
N ASP A 157 24.27 3.14 -5.27
CA ASP A 157 25.18 3.12 -4.14
C ASP A 157 24.70 2.06 -3.15
N VAL A 158 24.92 0.81 -3.53
CA VAL A 158 24.55 -0.36 -2.71
C VAL A 158 25.25 -0.29 -1.35
N GLU A 159 26.53 0.12 -1.32
CA GLU A 159 27.34 0.21 -0.10
C GLU A 159 26.70 1.14 0.94
N ASN A 160 26.15 2.27 0.51
CA ASN A 160 25.45 3.19 1.40
C ASN A 160 24.02 2.73 1.77
N ASN A 161 23.50 1.69 1.14
CA ASN A 161 22.12 1.23 1.30
C ASN A 161 21.98 -0.19 1.85
N VAL A 162 23.09 -0.79 2.28
CA VAL A 162 23.13 -2.10 2.91
C VAL A 162 23.68 -2.01 4.33
N VAL A 163 23.02 -2.66 5.29
CA VAL A 163 23.52 -2.82 6.66
C VAL A 163 23.29 -4.24 7.16
N ALA A 164 24.01 -4.66 8.19
CA ALA A 164 23.68 -5.90 8.90
C ALA A 164 22.27 -5.81 9.51
N VAL A 165 21.54 -6.94 9.56
CA VAL A 165 20.19 -7.00 10.15
C VAL A 165 20.14 -6.48 11.59
N SER A 166 21.22 -6.67 12.36
CA SER A 166 21.35 -6.16 13.72
C SER A 166 21.29 -4.63 13.81
N ILE A 167 21.85 -3.92 12.83
CA ILE A 167 21.80 -2.44 12.76
C ILE A 167 20.38 -1.98 12.45
N ALA A 168 19.72 -2.59 11.47
CA ALA A 168 18.32 -2.29 11.15
C ALA A 168 17.40 -2.55 12.35
N LYS A 169 17.63 -3.67 13.07
CA LYS A 169 16.90 -4.00 14.30
C LYS A 169 17.10 -2.95 15.38
N GLU A 170 18.33 -2.50 15.63
CA GLU A 170 18.61 -1.46 16.62
C GLU A 170 17.82 -0.18 16.33
N LYS A 171 17.71 0.21 15.06
CA LYS A 171 16.91 1.36 14.65
C LYS A 171 15.42 1.13 14.84
N ALA A 172 14.91 -0.03 14.44
CA ALA A 172 13.51 -0.41 14.57
C ALA A 172 13.05 -0.42 16.04
N VAL A 173 13.88 -0.93 16.96
CA VAL A 173 13.61 -0.91 18.43
C VAL A 173 13.45 0.52 18.95
N LYS A 174 14.13 1.50 18.34
CA LYS A 174 14.03 2.93 18.68
C LYS A 174 12.88 3.64 17.95
N GLY A 175 12.02 2.90 17.24
CA GLY A 175 10.93 3.46 16.44
C GLY A 175 11.42 4.20 15.19
N LYS A 176 12.59 3.85 14.64
CA LYS A 176 13.20 4.53 13.48
C LYS A 176 13.43 3.58 12.33
N CYS A 177 13.38 4.13 11.11
CA CYS A 177 13.68 3.39 9.87
C CYS A 177 12.85 2.10 9.73
N ILE A 178 11.55 2.21 10.01
CA ILE A 178 10.59 1.11 9.87
C ILE A 178 10.04 1.20 8.44
N PRO A 179 10.27 0.19 7.59
CA PRO A 179 9.88 0.26 6.19
C PRO A 179 8.37 0.10 6.02
N LEU A 180 7.84 0.38 4.83
CA LEU A 180 6.43 0.08 4.50
C LEU A 180 6.23 -1.39 4.15
N ALA A 181 7.28 -2.02 3.62
CA ALA A 181 7.29 -3.43 3.27
C ALA A 181 8.63 -4.11 3.54
N VAL A 182 8.63 -5.44 3.62
CA VAL A 182 9.80 -6.30 3.78
C VAL A 182 9.70 -7.50 2.85
N LEU A 183 10.77 -7.79 2.12
CA LEU A 183 10.92 -9.00 1.33
C LEU A 183 11.98 -9.90 1.96
N THR A 184 11.61 -11.12 2.32
CA THR A 184 12.48 -12.09 3.00
C THR A 184 13.25 -12.97 2.00
N PRO A 185 14.36 -13.63 2.41
CA PRO A 185 15.17 -14.45 1.51
C PRO A 185 14.44 -15.67 0.93
N ASP A 186 13.35 -16.11 1.57
CA ASP A 186 12.48 -17.18 1.11
C ASP A 186 11.33 -16.70 0.22
N GLY A 187 11.35 -15.42 -0.19
CA GLY A 187 10.42 -14.84 -1.18
C GLY A 187 9.08 -14.39 -0.61
N HIS A 188 8.92 -14.25 0.72
CA HIS A 188 7.68 -13.72 1.29
C HIS A 188 7.73 -12.19 1.37
N TRP A 189 6.69 -11.57 0.82
CA TRP A 189 6.45 -10.14 0.93
C TRP A 189 5.52 -9.85 2.10
N TYR A 190 5.93 -8.95 2.99
CA TYR A 190 5.13 -8.43 4.09
C TYR A 190 5.00 -6.93 3.92
N ASP A 191 3.79 -6.40 3.91
CA ASP A 191 3.52 -4.96 3.90
C ASP A 191 2.51 -4.58 4.99
N ARG A 192 2.31 -3.27 5.15
CA ARG A 192 1.31 -2.69 6.04
C ARG A 192 0.03 -2.24 5.33
N ASP A 193 -0.16 -2.60 4.06
CA ASP A 193 -1.21 -2.01 3.21
C ASP A 193 -2.64 -2.32 3.71
N ASP A 194 -2.81 -3.41 4.45
CA ASP A 194 -4.08 -3.77 5.09
C ASP A 194 -4.34 -3.05 6.44
N LEU A 195 -3.40 -2.23 6.91
CA LEU A 195 -3.49 -1.59 8.22
C LEU A 195 -3.96 -0.13 8.11
N GLU A 196 -4.90 0.26 8.96
CA GLU A 196 -5.31 1.65 9.11
C GLU A 196 -4.14 2.52 9.56
N ASP A 197 -4.08 3.77 9.09
CA ASP A 197 -3.05 4.75 9.46
C ASP A 197 -3.30 5.30 10.87
N THR A 198 -3.03 4.47 11.87
CA THR A 198 -3.20 4.76 13.30
C THR A 198 -1.94 4.38 14.07
N GLU A 199 -1.65 5.09 15.16
CA GLU A 199 -0.48 4.82 16.00
C GLU A 199 -0.44 3.37 16.52
N GLU A 200 -1.61 2.78 16.80
CA GLU A 200 -1.74 1.38 17.24
C GLU A 200 -1.29 0.41 16.13
N GLN A 201 -1.71 0.65 14.90
CA GLN A 201 -1.34 -0.20 13.77
C GLN A 201 0.14 -0.02 13.37
N GLU A 202 0.69 1.18 13.50
CA GLU A 202 2.13 1.41 13.32
C GLU A 202 2.96 0.62 14.34
N GLU A 203 2.50 0.54 15.59
CA GLU A 203 3.14 -0.27 16.62
C GLU A 203 3.04 -1.78 16.32
N ILE A 204 1.87 -2.26 15.88
CA ILE A 204 1.67 -3.66 15.46
C ILE A 204 2.62 -4.01 14.31
N TRP A 205 2.71 -3.14 13.30
CA TRP A 205 3.63 -3.32 12.19
C TRP A 205 5.09 -3.33 12.65
N ARG A 206 5.48 -2.42 13.55
CA ARG A 206 6.84 -2.39 14.11
C ARG A 206 7.20 -3.70 14.81
N GLN A 207 6.28 -4.26 15.62
CA GLN A 207 6.52 -5.54 16.30
C GLN A 207 6.68 -6.68 15.28
N LYS A 208 5.78 -6.77 14.29
CA LYS A 208 5.88 -7.75 13.20
C LYS A 208 7.20 -7.62 12.43
N TYR A 209 7.63 -6.39 12.15
CA TYR A 209 8.91 -6.14 11.51
C TYR A 209 10.10 -6.65 12.35
N LEU A 210 10.11 -6.38 13.66
CA LEU A 210 11.14 -6.89 14.57
C LEU A 210 11.16 -8.43 14.60
N GLU A 211 10.00 -9.08 14.62
CA GLU A 211 9.89 -10.54 14.56
C GLU A 211 10.44 -11.12 13.25
N ILE A 212 10.20 -10.43 12.12
CA ILE A 212 10.78 -10.81 10.82
C ILE A 212 12.30 -10.72 10.89
N LEU A 213 12.86 -9.61 11.36
CA LEU A 213 14.32 -9.46 11.51
C LEU A 213 14.94 -10.55 12.40
N ASP A 214 14.24 -10.94 13.48
CA ASP A 214 14.67 -12.00 14.38
C ASP A 214 14.67 -13.40 13.76
N ARG A 215 13.81 -13.64 12.77
CA ARG A 215 13.77 -14.91 12.03
C ARG A 215 14.96 -15.05 11.07
N TYR A 216 15.56 -13.95 10.62
CA TYR A 216 16.65 -13.94 9.64
C TYR A 216 17.92 -13.26 10.18
N PRO A 217 18.56 -13.79 11.26
CA PRO A 217 19.69 -13.14 11.92
C PRO A 217 20.98 -13.09 11.08
N ASN A 218 21.12 -13.97 10.10
CA ASN A 218 22.28 -14.06 9.20
C ASN A 218 21.98 -13.39 7.84
N THR A 219 21.44 -12.17 7.91
CA THR A 219 21.11 -11.38 6.72
C THR A 219 21.64 -9.96 6.81
N LYS A 220 21.72 -9.34 5.64
CA LYS A 220 21.86 -7.91 5.45
C LYS A 220 20.50 -7.35 5.05
N VAL A 221 20.24 -6.10 5.39
CA VAL A 221 19.06 -5.35 4.99
C VAL A 221 19.49 -4.35 3.94
N VAL A 222 18.84 -4.40 2.78
CA VAL A 222 19.03 -3.43 1.69
C VAL A 222 17.80 -2.53 1.59
N VAL A 223 18.03 -1.23 1.55
CA VAL A 223 16.98 -0.21 1.36
C VAL A 223 16.67 -0.09 -0.12
N VAL A 224 15.40 -0.19 -0.49
CA VAL A 224 14.91 -0.07 -1.87
C VAL A 224 13.77 0.94 -1.92
N ASP A 225 13.83 1.88 -2.88
CA ASP A 225 12.76 2.81 -3.23
C ASP A 225 11.89 2.15 -4.32
N CYS A 226 10.69 1.72 -3.95
CA CYS A 226 9.72 1.14 -4.86
C CYS A 226 8.69 2.18 -5.31
N HIS A 227 8.32 2.11 -6.58
CA HIS A 227 7.29 2.92 -7.22
C HIS A 227 6.05 2.06 -7.49
N CYS A 228 4.87 2.67 -7.43
CA CYS A 228 3.57 2.09 -7.78
C CYS A 228 2.64 3.14 -8.38
#